data_AF-A0A1G9A0X3-F1
#
_entry.id   AF-A0A1G9A0X3-F1
#
_cell.length_a   1.000
_cell.length_b   1.000
_cell.length_c   1.000
_cell.angle_alpha   90.00
_cell.angle_beta   90.00
_cell.angle_gamma   90.00
#
_symmetry.space_group_name_H-M   'P 1'
#
loop_
_entity.id
_entity.type
_entity.pdbx_description
1 polymer ?
#
loop_
_entity_poly.entity_id
_entity_poly.type
_entity_poly.pdbx_seq_one_letter_code
_entity_poly.pdbx_strand_id
1 'polypeptide(L)'
;MRAHAGRQINELIDVASVPVFLLDEDQTVRPGEMGSLEEITTAAKAQGCDVKVVSLEGQFRCGGSAVFDTWVSRLLGLERAAPTTWSQLASSVDDDFVVASVSSPQEMESWLRTRQSEHGGTARIAAGYCWPWSDPTNTEHGKRLVDDVVIGDWKRPWNAKPEKRVPDAPESYFWASDERGFGQVGCIYTAQGFEYDWAGVIIGPDLVRRDGQWVARSDHSFDPAVRKADETHFAGLIRNTYKVLLTRGMSGVCVYSPDPETQEFLEHVTR
;
A
#
# COMPACT_ATOMS: atom_id res chain seq x y z
N MET A 1 10.57 0.16 -35.62
CA MET A 1 9.43 -0.74 -35.95
C MET A 1 8.63 -1.01 -34.66
N ARG A 2 7.90 -0.01 -34.15
CA ARG A 2 7.07 -0.06 -32.92
C ARG A 2 5.81 0.80 -33.13
N ALA A 3 5.05 0.50 -34.18
CA ALA A 3 3.91 1.31 -34.60
C ALA A 3 2.56 0.55 -34.59
N HIS A 4 2.50 -0.66 -34.01
CA HIS A 4 1.28 -1.46 -34.04
C HIS A 4 1.14 -2.47 -32.90
N ALA A 5 1.52 -2.09 -31.67
CA ALA A 5 0.96 -2.78 -30.51
C ALA A 5 -0.41 -2.15 -30.26
N GLY A 6 -1.48 -2.92 -30.40
CA GLY A 6 -2.80 -2.46 -29.95
C GLY A 6 -2.75 -2.16 -28.46
N ARG A 7 -3.79 -1.50 -27.91
CA ARG A 7 -3.97 -1.51 -26.45
C ARG A 7 -3.97 -2.98 -26.01
N GLN A 8 -3.17 -3.35 -25.01
CA GLN A 8 -3.02 -4.75 -24.53
C GLN A 8 -4.37 -5.44 -24.31
N ILE A 9 -5.39 -4.69 -23.90
CA ILE A 9 -6.78 -5.15 -23.75
C ILE A 9 -7.34 -5.74 -25.06
N ASN A 10 -7.12 -5.07 -26.20
CA ASN A 10 -7.61 -5.54 -27.50
C ASN A 10 -6.96 -6.87 -27.90
N GLU A 11 -5.66 -7.00 -27.65
CA GLU A 11 -4.94 -8.25 -27.94
C GLU A 11 -5.46 -9.39 -27.07
N LEU A 12 -5.75 -9.13 -25.79
CA LEU A 12 -6.33 -10.12 -24.87
C LEU A 12 -7.74 -10.55 -25.29
N ILE A 13 -8.56 -9.63 -25.78
CA ILE A 13 -9.91 -9.95 -26.26
C ILE A 13 -9.83 -10.74 -27.57
N ASP A 14 -8.95 -10.36 -28.51
CA ASP A 14 -8.82 -11.02 -29.82
C ASP A 14 -8.38 -12.50 -29.71
N VAL A 15 -7.57 -12.85 -28.71
CA VAL A 15 -7.02 -14.21 -28.58
C VAL A 15 -7.86 -15.16 -27.72
N ALA A 16 -8.80 -14.65 -26.93
CA ALA A 16 -9.54 -15.43 -25.95
C ALA A 16 -10.99 -15.65 -26.36
N SER A 17 -11.50 -16.88 -26.23
CA SER A 17 -12.93 -17.16 -26.45
C SER A 17 -13.82 -16.49 -25.39
N VAL A 18 -13.31 -16.39 -24.16
CA VAL A 18 -13.96 -15.71 -23.03
C VAL A 18 -12.86 -15.03 -22.20
N PRO A 19 -12.50 -13.77 -22.49
CA PRO A 19 -11.55 -13.03 -21.67
C PRO A 19 -12.17 -12.70 -20.31
N VAL A 20 -11.46 -13.01 -19.23
CA VAL A 20 -11.86 -12.66 -17.86
C VAL A 20 -10.85 -11.65 -17.31
N PHE A 21 -11.31 -10.44 -17.02
CA PHE A 21 -10.53 -9.39 -16.41
C PHE A 21 -10.86 -9.31 -14.91
N LEU A 22 -9.84 -9.36 -14.06
CA LEU A 22 -9.96 -9.19 -12.61
C LEU A 22 -9.45 -7.80 -12.25
N LEU A 23 -10.29 -6.98 -11.63
CA LEU A 23 -10.06 -5.56 -11.42
C LEU A 23 -10.27 -5.18 -9.96
N ASP A 24 -9.49 -4.20 -9.49
CA ASP A 24 -9.63 -3.54 -8.19
C ASP A 24 -9.19 -2.08 -8.38
N GLU A 25 -10.15 -1.19 -8.70
CA GLU A 25 -9.86 0.20 -9.08
C GLU A 25 -9.19 0.99 -7.94
N ASP A 26 -9.51 0.63 -6.69
CA ASP A 26 -8.90 1.21 -5.47
C ASP A 26 -7.45 0.74 -5.25
N GLN A 27 -6.96 -0.22 -6.03
CA GLN A 27 -5.56 -0.68 -6.04
C GLN A 27 -4.75 -0.18 -7.25
N THR A 28 -5.30 0.74 -8.03
CA THR A 28 -4.55 1.39 -9.11
C THR A 28 -3.54 2.37 -8.49
N VAL A 29 -2.25 2.10 -8.66
CA VAL A 29 -1.14 2.85 -8.02
C VAL A 29 -0.13 3.42 -9.01
N ARG A 30 -0.25 3.08 -10.31
CA ARG A 30 0.62 3.64 -11.37
C ARG A 30 -0.19 4.47 -12.37
N PRO A 31 0.32 5.65 -12.81
CA PRO A 31 -0.29 6.36 -13.93
C PRO A 31 -0.20 5.52 -15.21
N GLY A 32 -1.35 5.31 -15.86
CA GLY A 32 -1.44 4.53 -17.09
C GLY A 32 -1.48 3.01 -16.87
N GLU A 33 -1.76 2.53 -15.66
CA GLU A 33 -2.35 1.19 -15.50
C GLU A 33 -3.62 1.13 -16.35
N MET A 34 -3.51 0.48 -17.52
CA MET A 34 -4.62 0.29 -18.43
C MET A 34 -5.49 -0.84 -17.91
N GLY A 35 -6.81 -0.67 -17.97
CA GLY A 35 -7.75 -1.70 -17.54
C GLY A 35 -8.81 -1.22 -16.57
N SER A 36 -9.17 0.06 -16.56
CA SER A 36 -10.38 0.47 -15.83
C SER A 36 -11.60 -0.27 -16.38
N LEU A 37 -12.67 -0.36 -15.58
CA LEU A 37 -13.92 -0.96 -16.04
C LEU A 37 -14.43 -0.28 -17.31
N GLU A 38 -14.30 1.05 -17.38
CA GLU A 38 -14.70 1.86 -18.53
C GLU A 38 -13.87 1.54 -19.78
N GLU A 39 -12.54 1.45 -19.65
CA GLU A 39 -11.65 1.15 -20.78
C GLU A 39 -11.89 -0.24 -21.35
N ILE A 40 -12.00 -1.25 -20.47
CA ILE A 40 -12.27 -2.64 -20.87
C ILE A 40 -13.65 -2.76 -21.52
N THR A 41 -14.66 -2.13 -20.92
CA THR A 41 -16.02 -2.12 -21.47
C THR A 41 -16.05 -1.47 -22.86
N THR A 42 -15.33 -0.36 -23.04
CA THR A 42 -15.25 0.34 -24.32
C THR A 42 -14.54 -0.51 -25.38
N ALA A 43 -13.40 -1.13 -25.03
CA ALA A 43 -12.65 -1.99 -25.92
C ALA A 43 -13.45 -3.24 -26.36
N ALA A 44 -14.08 -3.93 -25.41
CA ALA A 44 -14.89 -5.11 -25.68
C ALA A 44 -16.11 -4.79 -26.57
N LYS A 45 -16.82 -3.69 -26.29
CA LYS A 45 -17.93 -3.24 -27.14
C LYS A 45 -17.48 -2.87 -28.55
N ALA A 46 -16.31 -2.25 -28.70
CA ALA A 46 -15.76 -1.89 -30.01
C ALA A 46 -15.43 -3.13 -30.87
N GLN A 47 -15.15 -4.28 -30.25
CA GLN A 47 -14.92 -5.56 -30.93
C GLN A 47 -16.18 -6.43 -31.03
N GLY A 48 -17.35 -5.93 -30.61
CA GLY A 48 -18.62 -6.64 -30.71
C GLY A 48 -18.82 -7.73 -29.65
N CYS A 49 -18.06 -7.71 -28.55
CA CYS A 49 -18.22 -8.65 -27.45
C CYS A 49 -19.32 -8.19 -26.47
N ASP A 50 -20.07 -9.16 -25.94
CA ASP A 50 -20.95 -8.94 -24.79
C ASP A 50 -20.12 -8.81 -23.51
N VAL A 51 -20.41 -7.78 -22.69
CA VAL A 51 -19.69 -7.53 -21.43
C VAL A 51 -20.60 -7.89 -20.26
N LYS A 52 -20.15 -8.83 -19.43
CA LYS A 52 -20.79 -9.18 -18.15
C LYS A 52 -19.92 -8.73 -16.99
N VAL A 53 -20.43 -7.79 -16.21
CA VAL A 53 -19.78 -7.34 -14.97
C VAL A 53 -20.28 -8.20 -13.82
N VAL A 54 -19.35 -8.79 -13.08
CA VAL A 54 -19.63 -9.56 -11.87
C VAL A 54 -18.93 -8.87 -10.71
N SER A 55 -19.70 -8.39 -9.73
CA SER A 55 -19.15 -7.86 -8.48
C SER A 55 -18.89 -9.01 -7.51
N LEU A 56 -17.67 -9.11 -6.98
CA LEU A 56 -17.32 -10.07 -5.94
C LEU A 56 -17.46 -9.37 -4.58
N GLU A 57 -18.51 -9.69 -3.84
CA GLU A 57 -18.83 -9.05 -2.55
C GLU A 57 -18.11 -9.70 -1.35
N GLY A 58 -17.39 -10.81 -1.58
CA GLY A 58 -16.61 -11.49 -0.54
C GLY A 58 -15.21 -10.93 -0.42
N GLN A 59 -14.99 -10.00 0.51
CA GLN A 59 -13.64 -9.56 0.89
C GLN A 59 -13.03 -10.55 1.88
N PHE A 60 -12.13 -11.42 1.42
CA PHE A 60 -11.31 -12.27 2.29
C PHE A 60 -9.98 -11.60 2.73
N ARG A 61 -9.76 -10.34 2.33
CA ARG A 61 -8.61 -9.54 2.76
C ARG A 61 -8.80 -9.04 4.19
N CYS A 62 -7.72 -8.59 4.82
CA CYS A 62 -7.75 -8.05 6.19
C CYS A 62 -8.29 -9.06 7.21
N GLY A 63 -7.97 -10.35 7.02
CA GLY A 63 -8.49 -11.42 7.88
C GLY A 63 -10.00 -11.65 7.74
N GLY A 64 -10.65 -11.08 6.73
CA GLY A 64 -12.11 -11.08 6.56
C GLY A 64 -12.82 -9.88 7.17
N SER A 65 -12.09 -8.89 7.70
CA SER A 65 -12.66 -7.67 8.28
C SER A 65 -13.13 -6.68 7.20
N ALA A 66 -14.41 -6.79 6.82
CA ALA A 66 -15.07 -5.77 5.99
C ALA A 66 -15.17 -4.40 6.71
N VAL A 67 -15.19 -4.42 8.04
CA VAL A 67 -15.24 -3.21 8.87
C VAL A 67 -13.93 -2.44 8.77
N PHE A 68 -12.79 -3.13 8.80
CA PHE A 68 -11.48 -2.52 8.61
C PHE A 68 -11.34 -1.93 7.21
N ASP A 69 -11.79 -2.64 6.17
CA ASP A 69 -11.76 -2.12 4.81
C ASP A 69 -12.53 -0.80 4.70
N THR A 70 -13.75 -0.76 5.27
CA THR A 70 -14.59 0.45 5.36
C THR A 70 -13.89 1.57 6.15
N TRP A 71 -13.27 1.24 7.29
CA TRP A 71 -12.53 2.21 8.10
C TRP A 71 -11.39 2.83 7.29
N VAL A 72 -10.61 2.04 6.55
CA VAL A 72 -9.53 2.55 5.69
C VAL A 72 -10.07 3.44 4.56
N SER A 73 -11.18 3.04 3.92
CA SER A 73 -11.79 3.82 2.84
C SER A 73 -12.28 5.19 3.33
N ARG A 74 -12.92 5.24 4.51
CA ARG A 74 -13.34 6.48 5.17
C ARG A 74 -12.15 7.30 5.66
N LEU A 75 -11.14 6.64 6.25
CA LEU A 75 -9.90 7.27 6.71
C LEU A 75 -9.26 8.08 5.58
N LEU A 76 -9.11 7.49 4.39
CA LEU A 76 -8.42 8.08 3.25
C LEU A 76 -9.30 8.98 2.37
N GLY A 77 -10.60 9.09 2.67
CA GLY A 77 -11.56 9.86 1.87
C GLY A 77 -11.77 9.28 0.47
N LEU A 78 -11.70 7.95 0.34
CA LEU A 78 -12.09 7.21 -0.85
C LEU A 78 -13.62 7.00 -0.89
N GLU A 79 -14.26 7.06 0.27
CA GLU A 79 -15.71 7.11 0.40
C GLU A 79 -16.23 8.52 0.71
N ARG A 80 -17.53 8.75 0.43
CA ARG A 80 -18.21 10.01 0.76
C ARG A 80 -18.38 10.23 2.26
N ALA A 81 -18.40 9.16 3.04
CA ALA A 81 -18.55 9.24 4.48
C ALA A 81 -17.27 9.77 5.13
N ALA A 82 -17.41 10.70 6.08
CA ALA A 82 -16.27 11.29 6.79
C ALA A 82 -15.47 10.23 7.57
N PRO A 83 -14.17 10.45 7.87
CA PRO A 83 -13.42 9.60 8.80
C PRO A 83 -14.14 9.44 10.14
N THR A 84 -13.93 8.29 10.79
CA THR A 84 -14.58 7.91 12.05
C THR A 84 -13.61 7.11 12.91
N THR A 85 -13.88 6.97 14.20
CA THR A 85 -13.00 6.17 15.06
C THR A 85 -13.18 4.68 14.79
N TRP A 86 -12.11 3.89 14.96
CA TRP A 86 -12.15 2.44 14.79
C TRP A 86 -13.20 1.80 15.69
N SER A 87 -13.22 2.18 16.97
CA SER A 87 -14.20 1.73 17.97
C SER A 87 -15.65 1.92 17.54
N GLN A 88 -15.99 3.01 16.84
CA GLN A 88 -17.35 3.27 16.38
C GLN A 88 -17.81 2.28 15.30
N LEU A 89 -16.89 1.82 14.45
CA LEU A 89 -17.21 0.83 13.41
C LEU A 89 -17.15 -0.59 13.97
N ALA A 90 -16.05 -0.93 14.65
CA ALA A 90 -15.78 -2.27 15.15
C ALA A 90 -16.73 -2.69 16.27
N SER A 91 -17.22 -1.78 17.12
CA SER A 91 -18.11 -2.14 18.25
C SER A 91 -19.43 -2.81 17.85
N SER A 92 -19.82 -2.70 16.57
CA SER A 92 -21.04 -3.31 16.03
C SER A 92 -20.84 -4.73 15.49
N VAL A 93 -19.60 -5.24 15.47
CA VAL A 93 -19.22 -6.52 14.87
C VAL A 93 -18.26 -7.26 15.81
N ASP A 94 -18.35 -8.59 15.86
CA ASP A 94 -17.36 -9.43 16.54
C ASP A 94 -16.15 -9.57 15.60
N ASP A 95 -15.27 -8.57 15.63
CA ASP A 95 -14.11 -8.44 14.74
C ASP A 95 -12.82 -8.40 15.58
N ASP A 96 -11.93 -9.37 15.35
CA ASP A 96 -10.66 -9.51 16.06
C ASP A 96 -9.54 -8.61 15.47
N PHE A 97 -9.82 -7.86 14.40
CA PHE A 97 -8.81 -7.03 13.75
C PHE A 97 -8.36 -5.88 14.65
N VAL A 98 -7.05 -5.74 14.79
CA VAL A 98 -6.46 -4.71 15.67
C VAL A 98 -6.06 -3.48 14.86
N VAL A 99 -6.57 -2.31 15.25
CA VAL A 99 -6.10 -1.01 14.75
C VAL A 99 -5.44 -0.24 15.90
N ALA A 100 -4.24 0.29 15.65
CA ALA A 100 -3.50 1.09 16.61
C ALA A 100 -2.81 2.28 15.95
N SER A 101 -2.48 3.30 16.74
CA SER A 101 -1.49 4.33 16.40
C SER A 101 -0.34 4.26 17.41
N VAL A 102 0.84 4.67 16.97
CA VAL A 102 2.06 4.74 17.78
C VAL A 102 2.71 6.11 17.60
N SER A 103 3.51 6.56 18.57
CA SER A 103 4.04 7.93 18.60
C SER A 103 5.37 8.07 17.85
N SER A 104 5.98 6.95 17.46
CA SER A 104 7.29 6.92 16.76
C SER A 104 7.46 5.63 15.96
N PRO A 105 8.36 5.61 14.96
CA PRO A 105 8.68 4.37 14.23
C PRO A 105 9.42 3.33 15.11
N GLN A 106 10.06 3.75 16.20
CA GLN A 106 10.60 2.83 17.21
C GLN A 106 9.48 2.10 17.96
N GLU A 107 8.44 2.84 18.38
CA GLU A 107 7.25 2.23 19.00
C GLU A 107 6.51 1.31 18.03
N MET A 108 6.49 1.64 16.73
CA MET A 108 5.98 0.76 15.68
C MET A 108 6.71 -0.59 15.66
N GLU A 109 8.03 -0.58 15.66
CA GLU A 109 8.82 -1.83 15.71
C GLU A 109 8.57 -2.61 16.99
N SER A 110 8.52 -1.93 18.14
CA SER A 110 8.21 -2.56 19.42
C SER A 110 6.83 -3.20 19.40
N TRP A 111 5.81 -2.49 18.92
CA TRP A 111 4.45 -3.01 18.78
C TRP A 111 4.40 -4.26 17.90
N LEU A 112 5.04 -4.22 16.74
CA LEU A 112 5.10 -5.35 15.81
C LEU A 112 5.80 -6.56 16.43
N ARG A 113 6.93 -6.36 17.13
CA ARG A 113 7.64 -7.45 17.83
C ARG A 113 6.78 -8.06 18.94
N THR A 114 6.10 -7.24 19.72
CA THR A 114 5.18 -7.71 20.76
C THR A 114 4.08 -8.57 20.15
N ARG A 115 3.43 -8.10 19.08
CA ARG A 115 2.39 -8.87 18.38
C ARG A 115 2.90 -10.20 17.84
N GLN A 116 4.07 -10.22 17.20
CA GLN A 116 4.69 -11.48 16.75
C GLN A 116 5.00 -12.42 17.92
N SER A 117 5.46 -11.90 19.05
CA SER A 117 5.80 -12.72 20.22
C SER A 117 4.58 -13.33 20.92
N GLU A 118 3.47 -12.58 20.97
CA GLU A 118 2.25 -12.99 21.68
C GLU A 118 1.33 -13.86 20.82
N HIS A 119 1.26 -13.59 19.52
CA HIS A 119 0.29 -14.20 18.61
C HIS A 119 0.92 -14.96 17.44
N GLY A 120 2.24 -14.87 17.27
CA GLY A 120 2.93 -15.40 16.08
C GLY A 120 2.69 -14.54 14.84
N GLY A 121 3.03 -15.11 13.69
CA GLY A 121 2.84 -14.47 12.39
C GLY A 121 4.00 -13.57 11.94
N THR A 122 3.88 -13.10 10.71
CA THR A 122 4.78 -12.18 10.04
C THR A 122 4.41 -10.74 10.34
N ALA A 123 5.42 -9.87 10.49
CA ALA A 123 5.20 -8.45 10.71
C ALA A 123 6.10 -7.61 9.81
N ARG A 124 5.56 -6.56 9.20
CA ARG A 124 6.30 -5.70 8.27
C ARG A 124 5.95 -4.23 8.46
N ILE A 125 6.95 -3.38 8.27
CA ILE A 125 6.77 -1.94 8.12
C ILE A 125 6.75 -1.61 6.63
N ALA A 126 5.77 -0.82 6.20
CA ALA A 126 5.70 -0.26 4.86
C ALA A 126 5.44 1.25 4.91
N ALA A 127 5.79 1.95 3.84
CA ALA A 127 5.61 3.40 3.76
C ALA A 127 5.34 3.86 2.32
N GLY A 128 4.74 5.03 2.16
CA GLY A 128 4.74 5.74 0.88
C GLY A 128 6.18 6.04 0.44
N TYR A 129 6.43 6.08 -0.87
CA TYR A 129 7.78 6.24 -1.41
C TYR A 129 8.25 7.70 -1.29
N CYS A 130 8.57 8.12 -0.06
CA CYS A 130 8.91 9.49 0.33
C CYS A 130 10.41 9.74 0.58
N TRP A 131 11.23 8.72 0.43
CA TRP A 131 12.69 8.78 0.65
C TRP A 131 13.41 8.21 -0.57
N PRO A 132 14.69 8.54 -0.81
CA PRO A 132 15.49 7.90 -1.84
C PRO A 132 15.46 6.37 -1.70
N TRP A 133 15.57 5.63 -2.81
CA TRP A 133 15.79 4.19 -2.78
C TRP A 133 17.08 3.90 -3.53
N SER A 134 18.19 3.95 -2.81
CA SER A 134 19.54 3.76 -3.33
C SER A 134 19.79 2.29 -3.69
N ASP A 135 20.70 2.05 -4.63
CA ASP A 135 21.18 0.68 -4.89
C ASP A 135 22.08 0.21 -3.73
N PRO A 136 22.19 -1.12 -3.49
CA PRO A 136 23.07 -1.64 -2.45
C PRO A 136 24.53 -1.21 -2.64
N THR A 137 25.20 -0.92 -1.54
CA THR A 137 26.61 -0.50 -1.50
C THR A 137 27.53 -1.65 -1.11
N ASN A 138 28.80 -1.61 -1.52
CA ASN A 138 29.80 -2.60 -1.12
C ASN A 138 30.38 -2.24 0.25
N THR A 139 30.54 -3.25 1.11
CA THR A 139 31.18 -3.18 2.42
C THR A 139 32.23 -4.29 2.55
N GLU A 140 33.01 -4.28 3.63
CA GLU A 140 33.99 -5.35 3.93
C GLU A 140 33.32 -6.73 4.07
N HIS A 141 32.04 -6.78 4.42
CA HIS A 141 31.26 -8.01 4.61
C HIS A 141 30.36 -8.36 3.41
N GLY A 142 30.52 -7.68 2.28
CA GLY A 142 29.70 -7.86 1.08
C GLY A 142 28.77 -6.68 0.80
N LYS A 143 27.71 -6.90 0.02
CA LYS A 143 26.73 -5.84 -0.29
C LYS A 143 25.83 -5.57 0.91
N ARG A 144 25.43 -4.32 1.12
CA ARG A 144 24.44 -3.90 2.13
C ARG A 144 23.45 -2.91 1.51
N LEU A 145 22.18 -2.98 1.93
CA LEU A 145 21.19 -1.95 1.63
C LEU A 145 21.58 -0.61 2.29
N VAL A 146 21.11 0.51 1.75
CA VAL A 146 21.35 1.86 2.31
C VAL A 146 20.19 2.24 3.20
N ASP A 147 20.46 2.85 4.36
CA ASP A 147 19.43 3.26 5.32
C ASP A 147 18.77 4.57 4.87
N ASP A 148 18.10 4.56 3.72
CA ASP A 148 17.55 5.77 3.11
C ASP A 148 16.27 6.29 3.81
N VAL A 149 15.49 5.42 4.45
CA VAL A 149 14.28 5.84 5.18
C VAL A 149 14.72 6.37 6.53
N VAL A 150 14.73 7.70 6.66
CA VAL A 150 15.21 8.41 7.86
C VAL A 150 14.08 9.25 8.45
N ILE A 151 13.76 9.01 9.72
CA ILE A 151 12.77 9.73 10.52
C ILE A 151 13.38 10.02 11.89
N GLY A 152 13.86 11.26 12.08
CA GLY A 152 14.67 11.59 13.26
C GLY A 152 15.91 10.70 13.34
N ASP A 153 16.12 10.06 14.48
CA ASP A 153 17.23 9.11 14.70
C ASP A 153 16.92 7.69 14.19
N TRP A 154 15.66 7.41 13.84
CA TRP A 154 15.28 6.13 13.27
C TRP A 154 15.68 6.07 11.80
N LYS A 155 16.36 4.98 11.43
CA LYS A 155 16.77 4.74 10.05
C LYS A 155 16.59 3.27 9.68
N ARG A 156 16.04 3.02 8.51
CA ARG A 156 15.94 1.67 7.93
C ARG A 156 16.18 1.70 6.44
N PRO A 157 16.70 0.60 5.87
CA PRO A 157 16.72 0.44 4.44
C PRO A 157 15.31 0.16 3.91
N TRP A 158 15.05 0.57 2.68
CA TRP A 158 13.98 -0.03 1.88
C TRP A 158 14.27 -1.51 1.65
N ASN A 159 13.23 -2.27 1.29
CA ASN A 159 13.41 -3.63 0.80
C ASN A 159 14.36 -3.68 -0.41
N ALA A 160 14.98 -4.84 -0.65
CA ALA A 160 15.83 -5.02 -1.82
C ALA A 160 15.02 -4.79 -3.11
N LYS A 161 15.59 -4.05 -4.07
CA LYS A 161 15.03 -3.93 -5.42
C LYS A 161 15.10 -5.30 -6.14
N PRO A 162 14.24 -5.54 -7.15
CA PRO A 162 14.38 -6.70 -8.03
C PRO A 162 15.81 -6.84 -8.54
N GLU A 163 16.32 -8.07 -8.57
CA GLU A 163 17.67 -8.43 -9.04
C GLU A 163 18.86 -7.86 -8.23
N LYS A 164 18.61 -7.07 -7.18
CA LYS A 164 19.66 -6.50 -6.32
C LYS A 164 19.86 -7.36 -5.07
N ARG A 165 20.52 -8.51 -5.24
CA ARG A 165 20.79 -9.46 -4.15
C ARG A 165 21.75 -8.89 -3.10
N VAL A 166 21.42 -9.14 -1.84
CA VAL A 166 22.18 -8.72 -0.64
C VAL A 166 22.17 -9.89 0.34
N PRO A 167 23.28 -10.25 1.02
CA PRO A 167 23.32 -11.43 1.90
C PRO A 167 22.30 -11.39 3.05
N ASP A 168 22.17 -10.22 3.69
CA ASP A 168 21.35 -10.05 4.91
C ASP A 168 19.91 -9.60 4.63
N ALA A 169 19.48 -9.60 3.36
CA ALA A 169 18.12 -9.26 2.98
C ALA A 169 17.54 -10.35 2.06
N PRO A 170 16.22 -10.62 2.13
CA PRO A 170 15.58 -11.50 1.18
C PRO A 170 15.51 -10.83 -0.20
N GLU A 171 15.31 -11.65 -1.24
CA GLU A 171 14.96 -11.11 -2.55
C GLU A 171 13.60 -10.40 -2.47
N SER A 172 13.38 -9.40 -3.33
CA SER A 172 12.18 -8.54 -3.29
C SER A 172 10.87 -9.30 -3.12
N TYR A 173 10.67 -10.37 -3.88
CA TYR A 173 9.45 -11.20 -3.87
C TYR A 173 9.25 -12.04 -2.59
N PHE A 174 10.28 -12.15 -1.74
CA PHE A 174 10.21 -12.86 -0.46
C PHE A 174 10.23 -11.91 0.73
N TRP A 175 10.29 -10.59 0.50
CA TRP A 175 10.37 -9.61 1.59
C TRP A 175 9.23 -9.77 2.61
N ALA A 176 8.00 -9.95 2.15
CA ALA A 176 6.83 -10.05 3.02
C ALA A 176 6.81 -11.31 3.91
N SER A 177 7.43 -12.42 3.49
CA SER A 177 7.36 -13.71 4.18
C SER A 177 8.65 -14.12 4.88
N ASP A 178 9.81 -13.75 4.36
CA ASP A 178 11.13 -14.13 4.93
C ASP A 178 11.47 -13.29 6.16
N GLU A 179 11.86 -13.92 7.26
CA GLU A 179 12.17 -13.27 8.55
C GLU A 179 13.17 -12.12 8.44
N ARG A 180 14.12 -12.19 7.50
CA ARG A 180 15.10 -11.12 7.24
C ARG A 180 14.46 -9.82 6.76
N GLY A 181 13.21 -9.86 6.31
CA GLY A 181 12.43 -8.71 5.84
C GLY A 181 11.99 -7.74 6.94
N PHE A 182 11.96 -8.14 8.22
CA PHE A 182 11.45 -7.29 9.31
C PHE A 182 12.22 -5.97 9.46
N GLY A 183 13.54 -6.00 9.30
CA GLY A 183 14.41 -4.81 9.43
C GLY A 183 14.41 -3.87 8.21
N GLN A 184 13.45 -4.01 7.31
CA GLN A 184 13.34 -3.24 6.07
C GLN A 184 11.96 -2.58 5.98
N VAL A 185 11.89 -1.46 5.26
CA VAL A 185 10.63 -0.81 4.90
C VAL A 185 10.20 -1.28 3.52
N GLY A 186 8.99 -1.82 3.43
CA GLY A 186 8.38 -2.20 2.16
C GLY A 186 7.91 -0.98 1.38
N CYS A 187 8.28 -0.89 0.11
CA CYS A 187 7.65 0.05 -0.80
C CYS A 187 6.35 -0.54 -1.38
N ILE A 188 5.49 0.34 -1.90
CA ILE A 188 4.21 -0.04 -2.51
C ILE A 188 4.33 -1.17 -3.55
N TYR A 189 5.36 -1.12 -4.41
CA TYR A 189 5.54 -2.09 -5.49
C TYR A 189 5.97 -3.47 -5.04
N THR A 190 6.49 -3.60 -3.81
CA THR A 190 6.85 -4.89 -3.22
C THR A 190 5.80 -5.35 -2.22
N ALA A 191 5.05 -4.44 -1.62
CA ALA A 191 3.90 -4.79 -0.79
C ALA A 191 2.70 -5.24 -1.64
N GLN A 192 2.56 -4.79 -2.88
CA GLN A 192 1.45 -5.15 -3.76
C GLN A 192 1.48 -6.66 -4.07
N GLY A 193 0.40 -7.38 -3.70
CA GLY A 193 0.26 -8.82 -3.95
C GLY A 193 0.78 -9.75 -2.85
N PHE A 194 1.27 -9.22 -1.73
CA PHE A 194 1.63 -10.00 -0.55
C PHE A 194 0.83 -9.58 0.67
N GLU A 195 0.67 -10.49 1.63
CA GLU A 195 -0.02 -10.21 2.89
C GLU A 195 0.90 -10.62 4.05
N TYR A 196 0.73 -9.98 5.20
CA TYR A 196 1.42 -10.32 6.44
C TYR A 196 0.49 -10.09 7.63
N ASP A 197 0.71 -10.80 8.73
CA ASP A 197 -0.22 -10.81 9.85
C ASP A 197 -0.33 -9.42 10.51
N TRP A 198 0.80 -8.76 10.74
CA TRP A 198 0.88 -7.48 11.44
C TRP A 198 1.53 -6.40 10.58
N ALA A 199 0.79 -5.33 10.30
CA ALA A 199 1.24 -4.21 9.49
C ALA A 199 1.66 -3.01 10.34
N GLY A 200 2.82 -2.42 10.05
CA GLY A 200 3.17 -1.07 10.42
C GLY A 200 3.14 -0.19 9.18
N VAL A 201 2.32 0.85 9.16
CA VAL A 201 2.23 1.76 8.00
C VAL A 201 2.64 3.16 8.40
N ILE A 202 3.70 3.64 7.76
CA ILE A 202 4.17 5.02 7.90
C ILE A 202 3.50 5.86 6.80
N ILE A 203 2.61 6.77 7.19
CA ILE A 203 2.06 7.79 6.30
C ILE A 203 3.08 8.92 6.20
N GLY A 204 3.85 8.89 5.11
CA GLY A 204 4.95 9.80 4.85
C GLY A 204 4.50 11.20 4.45
N PRO A 205 5.47 12.12 4.21
CA PRO A 205 5.17 13.50 3.90
C PRO A 205 4.45 13.72 2.55
N ASP A 206 4.35 12.72 1.68
CA ASP A 206 3.59 12.82 0.42
C ASP A 206 2.07 12.88 0.62
N LEU A 207 1.56 12.55 1.82
CA LEU A 207 0.15 12.67 2.18
C LEU A 207 0.00 13.16 3.62
N VAL A 208 -0.55 14.37 3.81
CA VAL A 208 -0.71 14.97 5.14
C VAL A 208 -2.12 15.52 5.37
N ARG A 209 -2.48 15.70 6.63
CA ARG A 209 -3.70 16.38 7.06
C ARG A 209 -3.44 17.88 7.18
N ARG A 210 -4.28 18.70 6.56
CA ARG A 210 -4.33 20.15 6.77
C ARG A 210 -5.78 20.59 6.82
N ASP A 211 -6.16 21.35 7.84
CA ASP A 211 -7.50 21.92 8.00
C ASP A 211 -8.62 20.87 7.87
N GLY A 212 -8.37 19.67 8.41
CA GLY A 212 -9.33 18.58 8.35
C GLY A 212 -9.47 17.89 7.00
N GLN A 213 -8.58 18.15 6.03
CA GLN A 213 -8.55 17.53 4.70
C GLN A 213 -7.22 16.80 4.43
N TRP A 214 -7.25 15.81 3.54
CA TRP A 214 -6.03 15.19 3.02
C TRP A 214 -5.43 16.03 1.89
N VAL A 215 -4.16 16.42 2.07
CA VAL A 215 -3.35 17.16 1.11
C VAL A 215 -2.23 16.25 0.62
N ALA A 216 -2.26 15.93 -0.67
CA ALA A 216 -1.21 15.17 -1.33
C ALA A 216 -0.11 16.13 -1.80
N ARG A 217 1.16 15.79 -1.55
CA ARG A 217 2.33 16.62 -1.83
C ARG A 217 3.31 15.91 -2.76
N SER A 218 3.22 16.18 -4.06
CA SER A 218 4.01 15.50 -5.09
C SER A 218 5.51 15.81 -5.04
N ASP A 219 5.88 16.95 -4.48
CA ASP A 219 7.25 17.36 -4.19
C ASP A 219 7.91 16.53 -3.08
N HIS A 220 7.11 15.86 -2.24
CA HIS A 220 7.56 14.95 -1.20
C HIS A 220 7.54 13.47 -1.60
N SER A 221 7.14 13.16 -2.84
CA SER A 221 7.20 11.81 -3.40
C SER A 221 8.49 11.59 -4.20
N PHE A 222 9.20 10.50 -3.89
CA PHE A 222 10.36 10.01 -4.63
C PHE A 222 9.98 9.00 -5.72
N ASP A 223 8.69 8.73 -5.89
CA ASP A 223 8.20 7.83 -6.92
C ASP A 223 8.11 8.53 -8.29
N PRO A 224 8.99 8.20 -9.24
CA PRO A 224 9.02 8.85 -10.55
C PRO A 224 7.82 8.50 -11.43
N ALA A 225 7.07 7.44 -11.11
CA ALA A 225 5.87 7.05 -11.85
C ALA A 225 4.75 8.05 -11.53
N VAL A 226 4.35 8.15 -10.26
CA VAL A 226 3.23 9.00 -9.82
C VAL A 226 3.54 10.50 -9.90
N ARG A 227 4.80 10.92 -9.73
CA ARG A 227 5.17 12.36 -9.74
C ARG A 227 4.94 13.06 -11.08
N LYS A 228 4.73 12.31 -12.16
CA LYS A 228 4.41 12.86 -13.49
C LYS A 228 2.92 13.12 -13.70
N ALA A 229 2.06 12.63 -12.80
CA ALA A 229 0.64 12.89 -12.84
C ALA A 229 0.37 14.37 -12.48
N ASP A 230 -0.75 14.91 -12.97
CA ASP A 230 -1.24 16.19 -12.44
C ASP A 230 -1.72 16.03 -10.99
N GLU A 231 -1.97 17.17 -10.33
CA GLU A 231 -2.28 17.24 -8.91
C GLU A 231 -3.49 16.38 -8.50
N THR A 232 -4.56 16.40 -9.30
CA THR A 232 -5.78 15.63 -9.02
C THR A 232 -5.52 14.13 -9.14
N HIS A 233 -4.87 13.70 -10.21
CA HIS A 233 -4.53 12.29 -10.41
C HIS A 233 -3.52 11.80 -9.36
N PHE A 234 -2.54 12.64 -8.99
CA PHE A 234 -1.58 12.33 -7.93
C PHE A 234 -2.28 12.10 -6.58
N ALA A 235 -3.22 12.96 -6.20
CA ALA A 235 -3.96 12.82 -4.95
C ALA A 235 -4.74 11.49 -4.88
N GLY A 236 -5.36 11.07 -5.98
CA GLY A 236 -6.01 9.76 -6.07
C GLY A 236 -5.02 8.60 -5.93
N LEU A 237 -3.93 8.64 -6.70
CA LEU A 237 -2.90 7.58 -6.70
C LEU A 237 -2.23 7.40 -5.33
N ILE A 238 -1.97 8.49 -4.62
CA ILE A 238 -1.38 8.43 -3.28
C ILE A 238 -2.38 7.87 -2.26
N ARG A 239 -3.66 8.25 -2.32
CA ARG A 239 -4.68 7.62 -1.45
C ARG A 239 -4.79 6.13 -1.72
N ASN A 240 -4.82 5.71 -2.99
CA ASN A 240 -4.82 4.29 -3.36
C ASN A 240 -3.55 3.56 -2.87
N THR A 241 -2.40 4.22 -2.95
CA THR A 241 -1.13 3.69 -2.41
C THR A 241 -1.27 3.37 -0.93
N TYR A 242 -1.78 4.31 -0.13
CA TYR A 242 -1.98 4.08 1.31
C TYR A 242 -3.10 3.08 1.61
N LYS A 243 -4.17 3.02 0.80
CA LYS A 243 -5.22 1.99 0.90
C LYS A 243 -4.60 0.62 0.72
N VAL A 244 -3.75 0.46 -0.30
CA VAL A 244 -3.00 -0.77 -0.52
C VAL A 244 -2.13 -1.08 0.69
N LEU A 245 -1.30 -0.16 1.18
CA LEU A 245 -0.39 -0.44 2.30
C LEU A 245 -1.13 -0.84 3.59
N LEU A 246 -2.22 -0.14 3.92
CA LEU A 246 -3.02 -0.39 5.13
C LEU A 246 -3.74 -1.74 5.07
N THR A 247 -4.18 -2.17 3.89
CA THR A 247 -4.95 -3.42 3.69
C THR A 247 -4.06 -4.66 3.52
N ARG A 248 -2.77 -4.58 3.84
CA ARG A 248 -1.82 -5.72 3.78
C ARG A 248 -1.75 -6.51 5.09
N GLY A 249 -2.14 -5.88 6.21
CA GLY A 249 -2.25 -6.55 7.50
C GLY A 249 -3.44 -7.50 7.54
N MET A 250 -3.23 -8.75 7.93
CA MET A 250 -4.30 -9.75 8.05
C MET A 250 -4.93 -9.79 9.45
N SER A 251 -4.18 -9.44 10.48
CA SER A 251 -4.62 -9.51 11.90
C SER A 251 -4.62 -8.15 12.57
N GLY A 252 -3.79 -7.21 12.10
CA GLY A 252 -3.83 -5.85 12.59
C GLY A 252 -2.89 -4.89 11.89
N VAL A 253 -3.16 -3.60 12.10
CA VAL A 253 -2.34 -2.50 11.62
C VAL A 253 -2.02 -1.55 12.76
N CYS A 254 -0.79 -1.05 12.78
CA CYS A 254 -0.42 0.16 13.50
C CYS A 254 0.02 1.23 12.51
N VAL A 255 -0.38 2.47 12.76
CA VAL A 255 -0.09 3.61 11.88
C VAL A 255 0.74 4.67 12.61
N TYR A 256 1.54 5.39 11.83
CA TYR A 256 2.33 6.53 12.29
C TYR A 256 2.51 7.54 11.16
N SER A 257 2.58 8.82 11.48
CA SER A 257 3.04 9.85 10.56
C SER A 257 4.12 10.72 11.20
N PRO A 258 5.20 11.08 10.48
CA PRO A 258 6.16 12.07 10.95
C PRO A 258 5.60 13.50 10.91
N ASP A 259 4.44 13.72 10.28
CA ASP A 259 3.75 15.01 10.26
C ASP A 259 2.84 15.16 11.51
N PRO A 260 3.04 16.18 12.37
CA PRO A 260 2.33 16.28 13.64
C PRO A 260 0.80 16.36 13.54
N GLU A 261 0.25 17.15 12.61
CA GLU A 261 -1.20 17.27 12.43
C GLU A 261 -1.80 15.96 11.93
N THR A 262 -1.09 15.28 11.03
CA THR A 262 -1.49 13.95 10.55
C THR A 262 -1.45 12.93 11.68
N GLN A 263 -0.41 12.95 12.51
CA GLN A 263 -0.28 12.06 13.66
C GLN A 263 -1.40 12.25 14.69
N GLU A 264 -1.74 13.49 15.04
CA GLU A 264 -2.86 13.78 15.95
C GLU A 264 -4.19 13.24 15.40
N PHE A 265 -4.41 13.39 14.09
CA PHE A 265 -5.57 12.83 13.43
C PHE A 265 -5.59 11.29 13.50
N LEU A 266 -4.46 10.62 13.24
CA LEU A 266 -4.34 9.16 13.34
C LEU A 266 -4.62 8.68 14.76
N GLU A 267 -4.05 9.33 15.77
CA GLU A 267 -4.30 9.04 17.19
C GLU A 267 -5.75 9.20 17.62
N HIS A 268 -6.52 10.04 16.93
CA HIS A 268 -7.96 10.17 17.15
C HIS A 268 -8.75 9.04 16.49
N VAL A 269 -8.51 8.78 15.20
CA VAL A 269 -9.31 7.84 14.40
C VAL A 269 -9.01 6.38 14.65
N THR A 270 -7.87 6.05 15.27
CA THR A 270 -7.55 4.66 15.68
C THR A 270 -8.13 4.28 17.05
N ARG A 271 -8.80 5.20 17.76
CA ARG A 271 -9.39 4.94 19.08
C ARG A 271 -10.62 4.05 19.03
#